data_AF-A0A534PQD0-F1
#
_entry.id   AF-A0A534PQD0-F1
#
_cell.length_a   1.000
_cell.length_b   1.000
_cell.length_c   1.000
_cell.angle_alpha   90.00
_cell.angle_beta   90.00
_cell.angle_gamma   90.00
#
_symmetry.space_group_name_H-M   'P 1'
#
loop_
_entity.id
_entity.type
_entity.pdbx_description
1 polymer ?
#
loop_
_entity_poly.entity_id
_entity_poly.type
_entity_poly.pdbx_seq_one_letter_code
_entity_poly.pdbx_strand_id
1 'polypeptide(L)'
;MRDAWIAPAAVAGIAWIWFLARGRMRGATKRALFRLSLLALFAALIGIGADRGLWTHTSLGFRFMLFGALLLVEFGYLYLIRFCPSCGRMMRNLRPPTCPRCGAWLPIHGMTARVRRPGDDRSWDPMEKRARPPRQSDGPRA
;
A
#
# COMPACT_ATOMS: atom_id res chain seq x y z
N MET A 1 -2.30 -13.31 31.48
CA MET A 1 -2.62 -11.91 31.10
C MET A 1 -2.13 -11.51 29.71
N ARG A 2 -1.12 -12.17 29.12
CA ARG A 2 -0.60 -11.83 27.78
C ARG A 2 -1.61 -12.02 26.64
N ASP A 3 -2.51 -12.99 26.75
CA ASP A 3 -3.43 -13.34 25.65
C ASP A 3 -4.67 -12.44 25.54
N ALA A 4 -5.01 -11.73 26.61
CA ALA A 4 -6.18 -10.83 26.66
C ALA A 4 -6.09 -9.68 25.65
N TRP A 5 -4.87 -9.34 25.20
CA TRP A 5 -4.63 -8.26 24.24
C TRP A 5 -4.60 -8.72 22.78
N ILE A 6 -4.53 -10.03 22.51
CA ILE A 6 -4.42 -10.56 21.14
C ILE A 6 -5.71 -10.26 20.36
N ALA A 7 -6.87 -10.55 20.94
CA ALA A 7 -8.16 -10.29 20.33
C ALA A 7 -8.39 -8.79 20.01
N PRO A 8 -8.24 -7.85 20.95
CA PRO A 8 -8.40 -6.42 20.64
C PRO A 8 -7.34 -5.90 19.67
N ALA A 9 -6.10 -6.40 19.72
CA ALA A 9 -5.07 -6.05 18.74
C ALA A 9 -5.43 -6.54 17.33
N ALA A 10 -5.95 -7.75 17.20
CA ALA A 10 -6.42 -8.28 15.91
C ALA A 10 -7.59 -7.45 15.35
N VAL A 11 -8.57 -7.11 16.20
CA VAL A 11 -9.71 -6.25 15.81
C VAL A 11 -9.22 -4.87 15.37
N ALA A 12 -8.31 -4.25 16.11
CA ALA A 12 -7.71 -2.96 15.76
C ALA A 12 -6.95 -3.05 14.42
N GLY A 13 -6.20 -4.13 14.19
CA GLY A 13 -5.51 -4.38 12.92
C GLY A 13 -6.47 -4.50 11.74
N ILE A 14 -7.56 -5.25 11.90
CA ILE A 14 -8.60 -5.39 10.87
C ILE A 14 -9.29 -4.04 10.60
N ALA A 15 -9.65 -3.30 11.65
CA ALA A 15 -10.26 -1.98 11.54
C ALA A 15 -9.32 -0.99 10.83
N TRP A 16 -8.02 -1.04 11.13
CA TRP A 16 -7.01 -0.23 10.47
C TRP A 16 -6.88 -0.57 8.98
N ILE A 17 -6.79 -1.85 8.63
CA ILE A 17 -6.74 -2.28 7.21
C ILE A 17 -8.03 -1.85 6.49
N TRP A 18 -9.19 -1.99 7.13
CA TRP A 18 -10.46 -1.55 6.58
C TRP A 18 -10.50 -0.03 6.34
N PHE A 19 -9.97 0.76 7.29
CA PHE A 19 -9.82 2.20 7.14
C PHE A 19 -8.88 2.57 5.99
N LEU A 20 -7.71 1.93 5.91
CA LEU A 20 -6.79 2.13 4.79
C LEU A 20 -7.46 1.78 3.47
N ALA A 21 -8.24 0.70 3.43
CA ALA A 21 -8.93 0.24 2.24
C ALA A 21 -10.05 1.19 1.76
N ARG A 22 -10.95 1.59 2.68
CA ARG A 22 -12.23 2.24 2.36
C ARG A 22 -12.43 3.63 2.94
N GLY A 23 -11.68 4.00 3.97
CA GLY A 23 -11.74 5.32 4.61
C GLY A 23 -11.49 6.46 3.63
N ARG A 24 -11.98 7.66 3.93
CA ARG A 24 -11.75 8.85 3.10
C ARG A 24 -10.59 9.65 3.68
N MET A 25 -9.51 9.79 2.91
CA MET A 25 -8.34 10.60 3.25
C MET A 25 -7.55 10.86 1.96
N ARG A 26 -6.69 11.89 1.92
CA ARG A 26 -5.80 12.11 0.77
C ARG A 26 -4.92 10.88 0.52
N GLY A 27 -4.77 10.49 -0.75
CA GLY A 27 -3.99 9.30 -1.12
C GLY A 27 -2.51 9.38 -0.75
N ALA A 28 -1.93 10.59 -0.68
CA ALA A 28 -0.57 10.80 -0.19
C ALA A 28 -0.43 10.41 1.30
N THR A 29 -1.36 10.87 2.15
CA THR A 29 -1.37 10.55 3.57
C THR A 29 -1.55 9.06 3.81
N LYS A 30 -2.46 8.40 3.09
CA LYS A 30 -2.64 6.95 3.20
C LYS A 30 -1.42 6.15 2.75
N ARG A 31 -0.69 6.62 1.73
CA ARG A 31 0.59 6.01 1.33
C ARG A 31 1.62 6.11 2.45
N ALA A 32 1.75 7.27 3.09
CA ALA A 32 2.65 7.45 4.22
C ALA A 32 2.24 6.56 5.41
N LEU A 33 0.96 6.56 5.79
CA LEU A 33 0.44 5.73 6.88
C LEU A 33 0.63 4.23 6.62
N PHE A 34 0.41 3.78 5.39
CA PHE A 34 0.64 2.39 5.02
C PHE A 34 2.13 2.01 5.10
N ARG A 35 3.03 2.87 4.62
CA ARG A 35 4.49 2.67 4.75
C ARG A 35 4.92 2.61 6.21
N LEU A 36 4.45 3.55 7.03
CA LEU A 36 4.75 3.57 8.46
C LEU A 36 4.22 2.31 9.16
N SER A 37 3.03 1.84 8.77
CA SER A 37 2.45 0.61 9.32
C SER A 37 3.27 -0.63 8.95
N LEU A 38 3.77 -0.70 7.71
CA LEU A 38 4.64 -1.79 7.25
C LEU A 38 5.98 -1.78 7.98
N LEU A 39 6.64 -0.61 8.08
CA LEU A 39 7.89 -0.46 8.81
C LEU A 39 7.74 -0.82 10.30
N ALA A 40 6.63 -0.39 10.93
CA ALA A 40 6.33 -0.74 12.31
C ALA A 40 6.12 -2.25 12.49
N LEU A 41 5.39 -2.89 11.56
CA LEU A 41 5.21 -4.34 11.57
C LEU A 41 6.54 -5.08 11.38
N PHE A 42 7.37 -4.63 10.46
CA PHE A 42 8.69 -5.18 10.20
C PHE A 42 9.58 -5.10 11.45
N ALA A 43 9.66 -3.92 12.08
CA ALA A 43 10.40 -3.71 13.32
C ALA A 43 9.86 -4.59 14.46
N ALA A 44 8.54 -4.72 14.59
CA ALA A 44 7.92 -5.58 15.58
C ALA A 44 8.27 -7.06 15.37
N LEU A 45 8.26 -7.55 14.13
CA LEU A 45 8.64 -8.94 13.81
C LEU A 45 10.12 -9.20 14.13
N ILE A 46 11.01 -8.24 13.82
CA ILE A 46 12.42 -8.34 14.20
C ILE A 46 12.57 -8.37 15.72
N GLY A 47 11.90 -7.46 16.44
CA GLY A 47 11.94 -7.38 17.89
C GLY A 47 11.42 -8.65 18.58
N ILE A 48 10.30 -9.20 18.11
CA ILE A 48 9.77 -10.49 18.58
C ILE A 48 10.77 -11.62 18.28
N GLY A 49 11.38 -11.63 17.10
CA GLY A 49 12.44 -12.59 16.77
C GLY A 49 13.64 -12.48 17.73
N ALA A 50 14.01 -11.27 18.13
CA ALA A 50 15.11 -11.03 19.07
C ALA A 50 14.78 -11.53 20.48
N ASP A 51 13.59 -11.17 20.98
CA ASP A 51 13.09 -11.62 22.29
C ASP A 51 13.00 -13.16 22.37
N ARG A 52 12.63 -13.80 21.25
CA ARG A 52 12.56 -15.27 21.13
C ARG A 52 13.89 -15.94 20.82
N GLY A 53 15.00 -15.19 20.75
CA GLY A 53 16.33 -15.71 20.47
C GLY A 53 16.52 -16.28 19.05
N LEU A 54 15.58 -16.01 18.12
CA LEU A 54 15.71 -16.45 16.73
C LEU A 54 16.99 -15.89 16.09
N TRP A 55 17.38 -14.67 16.41
CA TRP A 55 18.60 -14.06 15.84
C TRP A 55 19.89 -14.51 16.49
N THR A 56 19.86 -15.21 17.63
CA THR A 56 21.07 -15.68 18.32
C THR A 56 21.27 -17.18 18.12
N HIS A 57 20.19 -17.96 18.03
CA HIS A 57 20.23 -19.43 17.98
C HIS A 57 20.16 -20.03 16.56
N THR A 58 19.87 -19.24 15.53
CA THR A 58 19.81 -19.75 14.14
C THR A 58 21.12 -19.56 13.39
N SER A 59 21.34 -20.34 12.34
CA SER A 59 22.47 -20.15 11.42
C SER A 59 22.41 -18.78 10.73
N LEU A 60 23.58 -18.26 10.37
CA LEU A 60 23.72 -16.94 9.76
C LEU A 60 23.01 -16.87 8.39
N GLY A 61 23.02 -17.96 7.61
CA GLY A 61 22.27 -18.08 6.36
C GLY A 61 20.75 -18.02 6.54
N PHE A 62 20.22 -18.65 7.59
CA PHE A 62 18.78 -18.56 7.92
C PHE A 62 18.37 -17.13 8.27
N ARG A 63 19.21 -16.39 9.00
CA ARG A 63 18.95 -14.98 9.35
C ARG A 63 18.84 -14.12 8.09
N PHE A 64 19.76 -14.28 7.15
CA PHE A 64 19.71 -13.56 5.87
C PHE A 64 18.49 -13.92 5.02
N MET A 65 18.14 -15.21 4.94
CA MET A 65 16.92 -15.62 4.22
C MET A 65 15.66 -15.04 4.88
N LEU A 66 15.55 -15.10 6.20
CA LEU A 66 14.41 -14.56 6.93
C LEU A 66 14.27 -13.05 6.71
N PHE A 67 15.38 -12.31 6.85
CA PHE A 67 15.41 -10.87 6.60
C PHE A 67 15.07 -10.54 5.13
N GLY A 68 15.67 -11.26 4.18
CA GLY A 68 15.38 -11.11 2.75
C GLY A 68 13.91 -11.39 2.42
N ALA A 69 13.30 -12.42 3.04
CA ALA A 69 11.89 -12.72 2.88
C ALA A 69 10.99 -11.60 3.42
N LEU A 70 11.31 -11.05 4.59
CA LEU A 70 10.57 -9.91 5.15
C LEU A 70 10.65 -8.69 4.22
N LEU A 71 11.84 -8.37 3.70
CA LEU A 71 12.01 -7.28 2.73
C LEU A 71 11.22 -7.54 1.45
N LEU A 72 11.29 -8.75 0.89
CA LEU A 72 10.57 -9.12 -0.32
C LEU A 72 9.06 -8.92 -0.16
N VAL A 73 8.52 -9.33 1.00
CA VAL A 73 7.10 -9.14 1.33
C VAL A 73 6.77 -7.64 1.42
N GLU A 74 7.59 -6.86 2.12
CA GLU A 74 7.37 -5.43 2.29
C GLU A 74 7.39 -4.67 0.96
N PHE A 75 8.45 -4.85 0.16
CA PHE A 75 8.55 -4.24 -1.18
C PHE A 75 7.45 -4.75 -2.12
N GLY A 76 7.13 -6.04 -2.04
CA GLY A 76 6.05 -6.65 -2.82
C GLY A 76 4.71 -5.97 -2.54
N TYR A 77 4.36 -5.78 -1.26
CA TYR A 77 3.12 -5.09 -0.89
C TYR A 77 3.11 -3.63 -1.36
N LEU A 78 4.22 -2.93 -1.21
CA LEU A 78 4.32 -1.56 -1.67
C LEU A 78 4.17 -1.43 -3.20
N TYR A 79 4.61 -2.42 -3.97
CA TYR A 79 4.44 -2.45 -5.42
C TYR A 79 3.03 -2.88 -5.87
N LEU A 80 2.42 -3.80 -5.11
CA LEU A 80 1.10 -4.36 -5.41
C LEU A 80 -0.05 -3.45 -5.01
N ILE A 81 0.15 -2.49 -4.11
CA ILE A 81 -0.91 -1.63 -3.59
C ILE A 81 -0.73 -0.21 -4.12
N ARG A 82 -1.81 0.35 -4.67
CA ARG A 82 -1.91 1.75 -5.07
C ARG A 82 -3.03 2.44 -4.32
N PHE A 83 -2.86 3.72 -4.05
CA PHE A 83 -3.90 4.57 -3.46
C PHE A 83 -4.36 5.60 -4.47
N CYS A 84 -5.68 5.76 -4.61
CA CYS A 84 -6.24 6.82 -5.43
C CYS A 84 -5.80 8.19 -4.88
N PRO A 85 -5.20 9.08 -5.69
CA PRO A 85 -4.73 10.38 -5.21
C PRO A 85 -5.89 11.28 -4.73
N SER A 86 -7.06 11.18 -5.38
CA SER A 86 -8.25 11.98 -5.08
C SER A 86 -8.98 11.48 -3.83
N CYS A 87 -9.53 10.26 -3.85
CA CYS A 87 -10.38 9.77 -2.75
C CYS A 87 -9.67 8.88 -1.72
N GLY A 88 -8.38 8.55 -1.95
CA GLY A 88 -7.59 7.68 -1.05
C GLY A 88 -8.02 6.23 -1.02
N ARG A 89 -8.87 5.76 -1.92
CA ARG A 89 -9.25 4.34 -1.97
C ARG A 89 -8.02 3.49 -2.29
N MET A 90 -7.78 2.46 -1.48
CA MET A 90 -6.75 1.46 -1.72
C MET A 90 -7.22 0.52 -2.82
N MET A 91 -6.32 0.19 -3.73
CA MET A 91 -6.57 -0.76 -4.81
C MET A 91 -5.34 -1.61 -5.03
N ARG A 92 -5.57 -2.83 -5.51
CA ARG A 92 -4.50 -3.67 -6.01
C ARG A 92 -4.06 -3.14 -7.37
N ASN A 93 -2.78 -3.31 -7.69
CA ASN A 93 -2.16 -2.93 -8.96
C ASN A 93 -2.55 -3.94 -10.06
N LEU A 94 -3.86 -4.06 -10.29
CA LEU A 94 -4.42 -4.72 -11.45
C LEU A 94 -4.98 -3.64 -12.38
N ARG A 95 -5.05 -3.98 -13.67
CA ARG A 95 -5.18 -3.11 -14.85
C ARG A 95 -6.12 -1.89 -14.85
N PRO A 96 -7.23 -1.74 -14.07
CA PRO A 96 -8.06 -0.55 -14.16
C PRO A 96 -7.27 0.77 -14.09
N PRO A 97 -7.38 1.64 -15.09
CA PRO A 97 -6.68 2.92 -15.11
C PRO A 97 -7.33 3.98 -14.22
N THR A 98 -8.59 3.77 -13.84
CA THR A 98 -9.41 4.75 -13.11
C THR A 98 -9.93 4.17 -11.79
N CYS A 99 -10.24 5.07 -10.86
CA CYS A 99 -10.79 4.73 -9.57
C CYS A 99 -12.30 4.44 -9.67
N PRO A 100 -12.82 3.25 -9.31
CA PRO A 100 -14.27 2.97 -9.30
C PRO A 100 -15.09 3.81 -8.31
N ARG A 101 -14.45 4.56 -7.39
CA ARG A 101 -15.17 5.43 -6.44
C ARG A 101 -15.36 6.85 -6.95
N CYS A 102 -14.31 7.44 -7.54
CA CYS A 102 -14.31 8.86 -7.92
C CYS A 102 -13.93 9.11 -9.38
N GLY A 103 -13.69 8.07 -10.18
CA GLY A 103 -13.33 8.18 -11.60
C GLY A 103 -11.91 8.71 -11.88
N ALA A 104 -11.17 9.16 -10.86
CA ALA A 104 -9.83 9.73 -11.05
C ALA A 104 -8.83 8.70 -11.60
N TRP A 105 -7.90 9.16 -12.44
CA TRP A 105 -6.78 8.36 -12.93
C TRP A 105 -5.92 7.85 -11.77
N LEU A 106 -5.51 6.59 -11.87
CA LEU A 106 -4.64 5.94 -10.92
C LEU A 106 -3.17 6.04 -11.38
N PRO A 107 -2.21 5.98 -10.44
CA PRO A 107 -0.80 5.90 -10.78
C PRO A 107 -0.47 4.62 -11.55
N ILE A 108 0.56 4.69 -12.40
CA ILE A 108 1.06 3.55 -13.19
C ILE A 108 1.65 2.47 -12.28
N HIS A 109 2.34 2.88 -11.21
CA HIS A 109 2.93 1.97 -10.22
C HIS A 109 2.44 2.29 -8.81
N GLY A 110 2.38 1.28 -7.93
CA GLY A 110 1.83 1.36 -6.57
C GLY A 110 2.32 2.54 -5.74
N MET A 111 3.60 2.89 -5.89
CA MET A 111 4.27 3.92 -5.09
C MET A 111 4.61 5.22 -5.82
N THR A 112 4.43 5.32 -7.14
CA THR A 112 4.80 6.54 -7.84
C THR A 112 3.68 7.58 -7.75
N ALA A 113 4.07 8.86 -7.60
CA ALA A 113 3.13 9.97 -7.65
C ALA A 113 2.73 10.32 -9.10
N ARG A 114 3.43 9.76 -10.10
CA ARG A 114 3.13 9.97 -11.51
C ARG A 114 1.80 9.31 -11.84
N VAL A 115 0.79 10.15 -12.01
CA VAL A 115 -0.54 9.77 -12.51
C VAL A 115 -0.38 9.31 -13.96
N ARG A 116 -1.05 8.22 -14.33
CA ARG A 116 -1.10 7.75 -15.72
C ARG A 116 -1.72 8.84 -16.59
N ARG A 117 -1.01 9.29 -17.62
CA ARG A 117 -1.53 10.20 -18.64
C ARG A 117 -1.85 9.44 -19.92
N PRO A 118 -2.83 9.90 -20.71
CA PRO A 118 -3.02 9.45 -22.09
C PRO A 118 -1.71 9.43 -22.87
N GLY A 119 -1.28 8.23 -23.28
CA GLY A 119 -0.06 8.00 -24.07
C GLY A 119 1.16 7.48 -23.29
N ASP A 120 1.06 7.27 -21.97
CA ASP A 120 2.19 6.75 -21.16
C ASP A 120 2.46 5.23 -21.39
N ASP A 121 1.51 4.48 -21.96
CA ASP A 121 1.65 3.04 -22.18
C ASP A 121 1.84 2.70 -23.66
N ARG A 122 2.80 1.81 -23.98
CA ARG A 122 2.99 1.32 -25.37
C ARG A 122 1.83 0.43 -25.88
N SER A 123 0.97 -0.06 -24.99
CA SER A 123 -0.22 -0.86 -25.29
C SER A 123 -1.53 -0.05 -25.19
N TRP A 124 -1.46 1.27 -25.34
CA TRP A 124 -2.61 2.17 -25.21
C TRP A 124 -3.58 1.98 -26.39
N ASP A 125 -4.77 1.45 -26.12
CA ASP A 125 -5.82 1.25 -27.13
C ASP A 125 -6.45 2.61 -27.52
N PRO A 126 -6.45 3.00 -28.81
CA PRO A 126 -7.11 4.20 -29.30
C PRO A 126 -8.60 4.31 -28.94
N MET A 127 -9.31 3.19 -28.71
CA MET A 127 -10.72 3.20 -28.28
C MET A 127 -10.91 3.82 -26.89
N GLU A 128 -9.90 3.79 -26.04
CA GLU A 128 -9.92 4.39 -24.69
C GLU A 128 -9.91 5.93 -24.74
N LYS A 129 -9.63 6.55 -25.90
CA LYS A 129 -9.72 8.01 -26.12
C LYS A 129 -11.11 8.60 -25.83
N ARG A 130 -12.18 7.80 -25.94
CA ARG A 130 -13.56 8.31 -25.75
C ARG A 130 -13.96 8.39 -24.27
N ALA A 131 -13.25 7.69 -23.38
CA ALA A 131 -13.50 7.74 -21.95
C ALA A 131 -12.76 8.94 -21.32
N ARG A 132 -13.24 10.17 -21.56
CA ARG A 132 -12.85 11.31 -20.72
C ARG A 132 -13.28 11.01 -19.29
N PRO A 133 -12.37 10.94 -18.31
CA PRO A 133 -12.81 11.07 -16.93
C PRO A 133 -13.34 12.49 -16.73
N PRO A 134 -14.36 12.68 -15.87
CA PRO A 134 -14.89 13.99 -15.58
C PRO A 134 -13.77 14.91 -15.09
N ARG A 135 -13.83 16.17 -15.54
CA ARG A 135 -12.85 17.23 -15.30
C ARG A 135 -12.46 17.24 -13.83
N GLN A 136 -11.23 16.83 -13.53
CA GLN A 136 -10.66 16.93 -12.20
C GLN A 136 -10.54 18.42 -11.89
N SER A 137 -11.43 18.94 -11.04
CA SER A 137 -11.29 20.28 -10.50
C SER A 137 -9.99 20.31 -9.69
N ASP A 138 -8.98 21.01 -10.21
CA ASP A 138 -7.80 21.38 -9.45
C ASP A 138 -8.28 22.14 -8.21
N GLY A 139 -8.23 21.48 -7.04
CA GLY A 139 -8.32 22.17 -5.76
C GLY A 139 -7.12 23.12 -5.60
N PRO A 140 -7.28 24.24 -4.89
CA PRO A 140 -6.47 25.43 -5.09
C PRO A 140 -5.00 25.18 -4.80
N ARG A 141 -4.14 25.68 -5.70
CA ARG A 141 -2.70 25.78 -5.48
C ARG A 141 -2.48 26.81 -4.37
N ALA A 142 -1.82 26.38 -3.30
CA ALA A 142 -1.13 27.28 -2.37
C ALA A 142 0.22 27.68 -2.96
#